data_AF-A0A6N7G434-F1
#
_entry.id   AF-A0A6N7G434-F1
#
_cell.length_a   1.000
_cell.length_b   1.000
_cell.length_c   1.000
_cell.angle_alpha   90.00
_cell.angle_beta   90.00
_cell.angle_gamma   90.00
#
_symmetry.space_group_name_H-M   'P 1'
#
loop_
_entity.id
_entity.type
_entity.pdbx_description
1 polymer ?
#
loop_
_entity_poly.entity_id
_entity_poly.type
_entity_poly.pdbx_seq_one_letter_code
_entity_poly.pdbx_strand_id
1 'polypeptide(L)'
;MAGENWTRGDHPSDPAEGARDIGTPTQPSPTEPHSGVRSDDLRALLDTENDDARLVLQEGRVQLRTADAGEMTGAVTIISRASLRERLAGAPPDAQRLVDQAVELTTEIASLGA
;
A
#
# COMPACT_ATOMS: atom_id res chain seq x y z
N MET A 1 3.18 -42.78 -61.50
CA MET A 1 3.61 -42.59 -60.10
C MET A 1 4.50 -41.36 -60.07
N ALA A 2 3.95 -40.23 -59.64
CA ALA A 2 4.64 -38.95 -59.51
C ALA A 2 3.90 -38.14 -58.43
N GLY A 3 4.64 -37.42 -57.58
CA GLY A 3 4.07 -36.61 -56.51
C GLY A 3 5.04 -36.36 -55.35
N GLU A 4 6.18 -35.76 -55.69
CA GLU A 4 7.10 -35.01 -54.83
C GLU A 4 6.43 -34.17 -53.72
N ASN A 5 7.00 -34.20 -52.51
CA ASN A 5 6.60 -33.39 -51.35
C ASN A 5 7.76 -32.46 -50.96
N TRP A 6 7.61 -31.16 -51.20
CA TRP A 6 8.58 -30.13 -50.83
C TRP A 6 7.90 -29.00 -50.02
N THR A 7 8.49 -28.76 -48.83
CA THR A 7 8.74 -27.47 -48.15
C THR A 7 7.60 -26.60 -47.59
N ARG A 8 7.46 -26.68 -46.26
CA ARG A 8 7.64 -25.61 -45.23
C ARG A 8 7.29 -24.16 -45.63
N GLY A 9 6.35 -23.55 -44.89
CA GLY A 9 6.23 -22.09 -44.77
C GLY A 9 4.93 -21.60 -44.14
N ASP A 10 5.01 -21.24 -42.86
CA ASP A 10 4.37 -20.04 -42.26
C ASP A 10 2.84 -19.85 -42.34
N HIS A 11 2.13 -20.22 -41.27
CA HIS A 11 0.96 -19.48 -40.77
C HIS A 11 0.68 -19.90 -39.30
N PRO A 12 1.03 -19.08 -38.28
CA PRO A 12 0.33 -19.16 -37.00
C PRO A 12 -1.03 -18.48 -37.15
N SER A 13 -2.12 -19.24 -37.06
CA SER A 13 -3.45 -18.68 -36.92
C SER A 13 -3.57 -17.96 -35.57
N ASP A 14 -3.78 -16.65 -35.69
CA ASP A 14 -4.39 -15.65 -34.82
C ASP A 14 -4.73 -16.03 -33.35
N PRO A 15 -4.33 -15.19 -32.38
CA PRO A 15 -4.65 -15.34 -30.97
C PRO A 15 -6.09 -14.92 -30.67
N ALA A 16 -6.87 -15.83 -30.10
CA ALA A 16 -8.14 -15.48 -29.47
C ALA A 16 -7.89 -14.44 -28.36
N GLU A 17 -8.50 -13.28 -28.58
CA GLU A 17 -8.68 -12.19 -27.64
C GLU A 17 -9.21 -12.64 -26.27
N GLY A 18 -8.87 -11.85 -25.23
CA GLY A 18 -9.78 -11.70 -24.10
C GLY A 18 -9.28 -12.12 -22.72
N ALA A 19 -8.05 -11.79 -22.33
CA ALA A 19 -7.71 -11.67 -20.92
C ALA A 19 -7.03 -10.32 -20.67
N ARG A 20 -7.87 -9.28 -20.63
CA ARG A 20 -7.57 -8.07 -19.86
C ARG A 20 -7.67 -8.44 -18.38
N ASP A 21 -6.78 -9.30 -17.89
CA ASP A 21 -6.66 -9.54 -16.46
C ASP A 21 -5.71 -8.48 -15.92
N ILE A 22 -6.33 -7.37 -15.54
CA ILE A 22 -5.93 -6.45 -14.49
C ILE A 22 -4.69 -6.93 -13.74
N GLY A 23 -3.61 -6.12 -13.78
CA GLY A 23 -2.41 -6.39 -13.01
C GLY A 23 -2.82 -6.81 -11.61
N THR A 24 -2.36 -7.99 -11.18
CA THR A 24 -2.42 -8.39 -9.78
C THR A 24 -2.13 -7.14 -8.97
N PRO A 25 -3.05 -6.63 -8.13
CA PRO A 25 -2.59 -5.82 -7.03
C PRO A 25 -1.76 -6.81 -6.23
N THR A 26 -0.45 -6.85 -6.50
CA THR A 26 0.55 -7.47 -5.66
C THR A 26 0.24 -6.91 -4.31
N GLN A 27 -0.46 -7.69 -3.49
CA GLN A 27 -0.81 -7.32 -2.13
C GLN A 27 0.55 -7.20 -1.46
N PRO A 28 1.03 -5.96 -1.27
CA PRO A 28 2.43 -5.79 -0.94
C PRO A 28 2.57 -6.17 0.53
N SER A 29 3.59 -6.97 0.81
CA SER A 29 3.85 -7.63 2.09
C SER A 29 3.64 -6.67 3.28
N PRO A 30 3.02 -7.10 4.39
CA PRO A 30 2.64 -6.26 5.54
C PRO A 30 3.84 -5.75 6.40
N THR A 31 5.04 -5.59 5.84
CA THR A 31 6.22 -5.21 6.63
C THR A 31 7.34 -4.50 5.84
N GLU A 32 7.18 -4.21 4.55
CA GLU A 32 8.24 -3.49 3.82
C GLU A 32 8.19 -1.98 4.14
N PRO A 33 9.30 -1.25 4.12
CA PRO A 33 9.25 0.21 4.26
C PRO A 33 8.73 0.83 2.97
N HIS A 34 7.57 1.49 3.03
CA HIS A 34 6.91 2.10 1.86
C HIS A 34 6.90 3.63 1.97
N SER A 35 6.89 4.30 0.82
CA SER A 35 6.87 5.77 0.74
C SER A 35 5.49 6.41 1.02
N GLY A 36 4.48 5.59 1.33
CA GLY A 36 3.11 6.03 1.61
C GLY A 36 2.48 5.19 2.71
N VAL A 37 1.44 5.73 3.33
CA VAL A 37 0.69 5.08 4.41
C VAL A 37 -0.14 3.95 3.81
N ARG A 38 -0.15 2.78 4.45
CA ARG A 38 -1.01 1.67 4.07
C ARG A 38 -2.05 1.37 5.14
N SER A 39 -3.08 0.63 4.73
CA SER A 39 -4.09 0.10 5.63
C SER A 39 -3.50 -0.79 6.73
N ASP A 40 -2.41 -1.50 6.42
CA ASP A 40 -1.68 -2.33 7.38
C ASP A 40 -0.98 -1.48 8.47
N ASP A 41 -0.34 -0.37 8.09
CA ASP A 41 0.28 0.57 9.03
C ASP A 41 -0.76 1.17 9.99
N LEU A 42 -1.93 1.54 9.45
CA LEU A 42 -3.05 2.04 10.25
C LEU A 42 -3.63 0.96 11.17
N ARG A 43 -3.71 -0.28 10.69
CA ARG A 43 -4.15 -1.42 11.50
C ARG A 43 -3.17 -1.66 12.65
N ALA A 44 -1.87 -1.68 12.37
CA ALA A 44 -0.82 -1.85 13.37
C ALA A 44 -0.82 -0.71 14.41
N LEU A 45 -1.07 0.53 13.97
CA LEU A 45 -1.23 1.69 14.85
C LEU A 45 -2.44 1.53 15.79
N LEU A 46 -3.57 1.02 15.29
CA LEU A 46 -4.78 0.80 16.09
C LEU A 46 -4.67 -0.39 17.05
N ASP A 47 -4.00 -1.46 16.61
CA ASP A 47 -3.76 -2.69 17.37
C ASP A 47 -2.81 -2.46 18.55
N THR A 48 -1.93 -1.47 18.45
CA THR A 48 -1.05 -1.05 19.55
C THR A 48 -1.85 -0.63 20.78
N GLU A 49 -1.43 -1.11 21.96
CA GLU A 49 -2.03 -0.77 23.26
C GLU A 49 -1.66 0.66 23.74
N ASN A 50 -0.60 1.23 23.17
CA ASN A 50 -0.09 2.55 23.51
C ASN A 50 -0.90 3.67 22.80
N ASP A 51 -1.56 4.53 23.56
CA ASP A 51 -2.39 5.61 23.01
C ASP A 51 -1.55 6.73 22.36
N ASP A 52 -0.31 6.90 22.81
CA ASP A 52 0.66 7.84 22.26
C ASP A 52 1.39 7.31 21.01
N ALA A 53 1.02 6.13 20.51
CA ALA A 53 1.55 5.58 19.28
C ALA A 53 1.22 6.49 18.08
N ARG A 54 2.16 6.63 17.15
CA ARG A 54 2.06 7.54 16.00
C ARG A 54 2.72 6.92 14.78
N LEU A 55 2.15 7.17 13.62
CA LEU A 55 2.83 6.96 12.35
C LEU A 55 3.65 8.20 12.03
N VAL A 56 4.91 7.98 11.66
CA VAL A 56 5.85 9.03 11.29
C VAL A 56 6.44 8.75 9.92
N LEU A 57 6.72 9.81 9.16
CA LEU A 57 7.50 9.76 7.93
C LEU A 57 8.94 10.13 8.28
N GLN A 58 9.86 9.20 8.11
CA GLN A 58 11.29 9.43 8.32
C GLN A 58 12.05 8.94 7.09
N GLU A 59 12.88 9.80 6.49
CA GLU A 59 13.68 9.47 5.29
C GLU A 59 12.83 8.90 4.13
N GLY A 60 11.62 9.45 3.95
CA GLY A 60 10.69 9.00 2.91
C GLY A 60 10.06 7.63 3.18
N ARG A 61 10.08 7.15 4.44
CA ARG A 61 9.50 5.87 4.83
C ARG A 61 8.54 6.05 6.00
N VAL A 62 7.37 5.43 5.89
CA VAL A 62 6.39 5.39 6.98
C VAL A 62 6.85 4.38 8.04
N GLN A 63 6.85 4.78 9.30
CA GLN A 63 7.20 3.95 10.45
C GLN A 63 6.23 4.17 11.60
N LEU A 64 5.89 3.11 12.32
CA LEU A 64 5.18 3.17 13.59
C LEU A 64 6.16 3.49 14.73
N ARG A 65 5.85 4.50 15.53
CA ARG A 65 6.62 4.89 16.71
C ARG A 65 5.72 4.99 17.93
N THR A 66 6.20 4.47 19.05
CA THR A 66 5.59 4.65 20.37
C THR A 66 6.32 5.76 21.13
N ALA A 67 5.70 6.29 22.18
CA ALA A 67 6.29 7.37 22.99
C ALA A 67 7.69 7.04 23.55
N ASP A 68 7.97 5.76 23.80
CA ASP A 68 9.26 5.29 24.32
C ASP A 68 10.39 5.26 23.28
N ALA A 69 10.12 5.58 22.01
CA ALA A 69 11.07 5.36 20.91
C ALA A 69 12.23 6.38 20.80
N GLY A 70 12.35 7.33 21.73
CA GLY A 70 13.44 8.33 21.78
C GLY A 70 13.23 9.55 20.89
N GLU A 71 14.26 10.39 20.74
CA GLU A 71 14.17 11.64 19.97
C GLU A 71 13.83 11.43 18.50
N MET A 72 12.87 12.22 18.02
CA MET A 72 12.24 12.10 16.70
C MET A 72 12.96 12.99 15.66
N THR A 73 14.29 13.00 15.67
CA THR A 73 15.09 13.86 14.78
C THR A 73 14.88 13.46 13.32
N GLY A 74 14.38 14.39 12.50
CA GLY A 74 14.17 14.17 11.07
C GLY A 74 12.92 13.34 10.72
N ALA A 75 12.03 13.09 11.68
CA ALA A 75 10.78 12.39 11.46
C ALA A 75 9.57 13.34 11.59
N VAL A 76 8.68 13.31 10.60
CA VAL A 76 7.44 14.10 10.57
C VAL A 76 6.29 13.22 11.05
N THR A 77 5.53 13.69 12.04
CA THR A 77 4.34 12.94 12.48
C THR A 77 3.26 13.04 11.41
N ILE A 78 2.78 11.88 10.94
CA ILE A 78 1.69 11.77 9.97
C ILE A 78 0.36 11.79 10.72
N ILE A 79 0.17 10.85 11.65
CA ILE A 79 -1.07 10.72 12.43
C ILE A 79 -0.79 9.94 13.72
N SER A 80 -1.45 10.32 14.81
CA SER A 80 -1.43 9.59 16.08
C SER A 80 -2.57 8.57 16.14
N ARG A 81 -2.45 7.57 17.00
CA ARG A 81 -3.52 6.60 17.25
C ARG A 81 -4.79 7.30 17.71
N ALA A 82 -4.68 8.24 18.65
CA ALA A 82 -5.80 9.05 19.13
C ALA A 82 -6.51 9.77 17.96
N SER A 83 -5.78 10.50 17.11
CA SER A 83 -6.36 11.22 15.98
C SER A 83 -6.94 10.30 14.92
N LEU A 84 -6.34 9.13 14.69
CA LEU A 84 -6.90 8.11 13.80
C LEU A 84 -8.22 7.56 14.36
N ARG A 85 -8.29 7.29 15.68
CA ARG A 85 -9.54 6.87 16.33
C ARG A 85 -10.62 7.95 16.25
N GLU A 86 -10.26 9.22 16.43
CA GLU A 86 -11.20 10.34 16.25
C GLU A 86 -11.75 10.41 14.83
N ARG A 87 -10.89 10.28 13.81
CA ARG A 87 -11.30 10.20 12.40
C ARG A 87 -12.26 9.04 12.11
N LEU A 88 -12.08 7.93 12.82
CA LEU A 88 -12.92 6.73 12.71
C LEU A 88 -14.12 6.72 13.65
N ALA A 89 -14.43 7.84 14.31
CA ALA A 89 -15.50 7.96 15.30
C ALA A 89 -15.41 6.92 16.44
N GLY A 90 -14.21 6.44 16.75
CA GLY A 90 -13.94 5.48 17.82
C GLY A 90 -14.36 4.04 17.55
N ALA A 91 -14.89 3.72 16.36
CA ALA A 91 -15.27 2.36 15.99
C ALA A 91 -14.10 1.59 15.37
N PRO A 92 -14.03 0.25 15.52
CA PRO A 92 -13.07 -0.57 14.79
C PRO A 92 -13.38 -0.45 13.28
N PRO A 93 -12.45 0.07 12.47
CA PRO A 93 -12.70 0.31 11.06
C PRO A 93 -12.67 -1.01 10.28
N ASP A 94 -13.54 -1.12 9.27
CA ASP A 94 -13.44 -2.18 8.28
C ASP A 94 -12.17 -2.01 7.41
N ALA A 95 -11.73 -3.11 6.79
CA ALA A 95 -10.57 -3.10 5.90
C ALA A 95 -10.68 -2.04 4.79
N GLN A 96 -11.87 -1.84 4.23
CA GLN A 96 -12.09 -0.82 3.20
C GLN A 96 -11.91 0.61 3.72
N ARG A 97 -12.35 0.88 4.96
CA ARG A 97 -12.18 2.21 5.59
C ARG A 97 -10.72 2.51 5.88
N LEU A 98 -9.95 1.49 6.29
CA LEU A 98 -8.50 1.63 6.45
C LEU A 98 -7.79 1.94 5.13
N VAL A 99 -8.20 1.30 4.03
CA VAL A 99 -7.63 1.58 2.70
C VAL A 99 -7.93 3.01 2.27
N ASP A 100 -9.17 3.45 2.41
CA ASP A 100 -9.60 4.81 2.07
C ASP A 100 -8.80 5.87 2.86
N GLN A 101 -8.67 5.67 4.18
CA GLN A 101 -7.87 6.54 5.04
C GLN A 101 -6.38 6.53 4.70
N ALA A 102 -5.83 5.38 4.31
CA ALA A 102 -4.44 5.27 3.89
C ALA A 102 -4.15 6.05 2.59
N VAL A 103 -5.09 6.01 1.63
CA VAL A 103 -5.00 6.77 0.37
C VAL A 103 -5.09 8.26 0.64
N GLU A 104 -6.03 8.69 1.49
CA GLU A 104 -6.16 10.09 1.91
C GLU A 104 -4.86 10.59 2.54
N LEU A 105 -4.36 9.91 3.57
CA LEU A 105 -3.11 10.26 4.26
C LEU A 105 -1.90 10.27 3.32
N THR A 106 -1.81 9.31 2.40
CA THR A 106 -0.71 9.27 1.41
C THR A 106 -0.77 10.48 0.48
N THR A 107 -1.97 10.91 0.08
CA THR A 107 -2.16 12.11 -0.74
C THR A 107 -1.83 13.37 0.04
N GLU A 108 -2.21 13.45 1.32
CA GLU A 108 -1.85 14.54 2.23
C GLU A 108 -0.32 14.66 2.36
N ILE A 109 0.38 13.55 2.59
CA ILE A 109 1.85 13.50 2.67
C ILE A 109 2.48 13.98 1.37
N ALA A 110 1.99 13.51 0.22
CA ALA A 110 2.50 13.92 -1.09
C ALA A 110 2.30 15.43 -1.33
N SER A 111 1.21 16.01 -0.83
CA SER A 111 0.95 17.46 -0.89
C SER A 111 1.88 18.27 0.02
N LEU A 112 2.24 17.72 1.19
CA LEU A 112 3.14 18.35 2.16
C LEU A 112 4.62 18.27 1.76
N GLY A 113 4.98 17.35 0.85
CA GLY A 113 6.35 17.10 0.39
C GLY A 113 6.62 17.50 -1.06
N ALA A 114 5.75 18.31 -1.69
CA ALA A 114 5.92 18.85 -3.04
C ALA A 114 6.72 20.16 -3.05
#